data_AF-A0A9E1KWZ7-F1
#
_entry.id   AF-A0A9E1KWZ7-F1
#
_cell.length_a   1.000
_cell.length_b   1.000
_cell.length_c   1.000
_cell.angle_alpha   90.00
_cell.angle_beta   90.00
_cell.angle_gamma   90.00
#
_symmetry.space_group_name_H-M   'P 1'
#
loop_
_entity.id
_entity.type
_entity.pdbx_description
1 polymer ?
#
loop_
_entity_poly.entity_id
_entity_poly.type
_entity_poly.pdbx_seq_one_letter_code
_entity_poly.pdbx_strand_id
1 'polypeptide(L)'
;MSLFDSILNAVKAINKNGNSNQAIKRFGNSENKLTDEKNLKKDLNKLINMFPGSPQFLGKNVQYPHPTKRFFFFEKKLPDLAEYREAVTKKGQLEAGVTRLKINKLMAKYQFHPDVHALHAIQVFNDTAQSGLDEKKLRVIKESMIEMANALCNNGTSLFNITWFIRIYLKYLESLNDKYVHQHASTSKHYLNSIQNLSFELHKKQIQLLTLITVRDKLSGLTLLNQQLQGTPFFKEGLKPNDIKEAALAIMQEEEGKIISEGKTAKHIFWVIITLNLLFAKIPILKELTQKTLSQVPDLNRDLILQKAMVNTMNFLTDFRIAYASGDEKLAKTKASDLFARCNEIINQYLEYSILNKPYEIDPFLKAAWIVKESRELFLELELKPMIIRSINLLNIVMGKRGQAKGSYEQASVLHDELTAIKLEQGWSEF
;
A
#
# COMPACT_ATOMS: atom_id res chain seq x y z
N MET A 1 -13.41 40.08 -37.58
CA MET A 1 -12.27 41.01 -37.35
C MET A 1 -11.06 40.16 -37.03
N SER A 2 -9.97 40.29 -37.80
CA SER A 2 -8.78 39.46 -37.59
C SER A 2 -8.03 39.91 -36.32
N LEU A 3 -7.29 39.00 -35.68
CA LEU A 3 -6.44 39.29 -34.51
C LEU A 3 -5.45 40.45 -34.79
N PHE A 4 -5.05 40.60 -36.06
CA PHE A 4 -4.17 41.66 -36.56
C PHE A 4 -4.84 43.04 -36.55
N ASP A 5 -6.13 43.12 -36.91
CA ASP A 5 -6.89 44.38 -36.90
C ASP A 5 -7.14 44.88 -35.47
N SER A 6 -7.28 43.95 -34.51
CA SER A 6 -7.45 44.28 -33.09
C SER A 6 -6.16 44.84 -32.47
N ILE A 7 -5.00 44.27 -32.85
CA ILE A 7 -3.68 44.75 -32.41
C ILE A 7 -3.33 46.10 -33.05
N LEU A 8 -3.62 46.29 -34.34
CA LEU A 8 -3.34 47.55 -35.03
C LEU A 8 -4.20 48.71 -34.49
N ASN A 9 -5.45 48.43 -34.13
CA ASN A 9 -6.35 49.41 -33.52
C ASN A 9 -5.94 49.75 -32.06
N ALA A 10 -5.42 48.78 -31.31
CA ALA A 10 -4.87 49.01 -29.97
C ALA A 10 -3.60 49.88 -30.00
N VAL A 11 -2.71 49.66 -30.98
CA VAL A 11 -1.48 50.47 -31.15
C VAL A 11 -1.82 51.91 -31.59
N LYS A 12 -2.83 52.10 -32.45
CA LYS A 12 -3.31 53.44 -32.83
C LYS A 12 -3.98 54.19 -31.68
N ALA A 13 -4.63 53.50 -30.74
CA ALA A 13 -5.23 54.11 -29.55
C ALA A 13 -4.19 54.54 -28.51
N ILE A 14 -3.05 53.85 -28.42
CA ILE A 14 -1.95 54.17 -27.49
C ILE A 14 -1.22 55.47 -27.90
N ASN A 15 -1.19 55.81 -29.19
CA ASN A 15 -0.49 57.01 -29.68
C ASN A 15 -1.28 58.32 -29.52
N LYS A 16 -2.52 58.31 -29.00
CA LYS A 16 -3.36 59.52 -28.93
C LYS A 16 -3.78 59.98 -27.55
N ASN A 17 -3.59 59.19 -26.49
CA ASN A 17 -3.88 59.63 -25.12
C ASN A 17 -2.86 59.03 -24.16
N GLY A 18 -2.14 59.89 -23.43
CA GLY A 18 -1.13 59.52 -22.44
C GLY A 18 -1.69 58.74 -21.25
N ASN A 19 -1.94 57.44 -21.44
CA ASN A 19 -2.43 56.54 -20.41
C ASN A 19 -1.73 55.16 -20.46
N SER A 20 -0.45 55.16 -20.81
CA SER A 20 0.43 53.97 -20.88
C SER A 20 0.54 53.25 -19.52
N ASN A 21 0.44 53.95 -18.39
CA ASN A 21 0.54 53.35 -17.05
C ASN A 21 -0.65 52.47 -16.63
N GLN A 22 -1.86 52.70 -17.18
CA GLN A 22 -3.02 51.83 -16.90
C GLN A 22 -3.06 50.58 -17.77
N ALA A 23 -2.59 50.67 -19.03
CA ALA A 23 -2.42 49.51 -19.87
C ALA A 23 -1.32 48.58 -19.32
N ILE A 24 -0.16 49.13 -18.93
CA ILE A 24 0.95 48.34 -18.36
C ILE A 24 0.55 47.69 -17.02
N LYS A 25 -0.24 48.35 -16.16
CA LYS A 25 -0.79 47.72 -14.94
C LYS A 25 -1.82 46.62 -15.22
N ARG A 26 -2.62 46.74 -16.28
CA ARG A 26 -3.59 45.70 -16.68
C ARG A 26 -2.91 44.50 -17.34
N PHE A 27 -1.91 44.72 -18.20
CA PHE A 27 -1.10 43.66 -18.81
C PHE A 27 -0.22 42.94 -17.78
N GLY A 28 0.42 43.67 -16.86
CA GLY A 28 1.18 43.07 -15.75
C GLY A 28 0.30 42.26 -14.78
N ASN A 29 -0.93 42.71 -14.50
CA ASN A 29 -1.87 41.93 -13.68
C ASN A 29 -2.46 40.71 -14.42
N SER A 30 -2.61 40.75 -15.75
CA SER A 30 -3.04 39.57 -16.51
C SER A 30 -1.94 38.53 -16.66
N GLU A 31 -0.67 38.95 -16.88
CA GLU A 31 0.47 38.02 -16.92
C GLU A 31 0.73 37.38 -15.56
N ASN A 32 0.63 38.15 -14.46
CA ASN A 32 0.75 37.60 -13.11
C ASN A 32 -0.37 36.60 -12.80
N LYS A 33 -1.63 36.91 -13.13
CA LYS A 33 -2.75 35.96 -12.96
C LYS A 33 -2.60 34.68 -13.78
N LEU A 34 -2.19 34.79 -15.05
CA LEU A 34 -1.93 33.61 -15.91
C LEU A 34 -0.77 32.76 -15.37
N THR A 35 0.24 33.39 -14.80
CA THR A 35 1.38 32.73 -14.16
C THR A 35 0.95 32.00 -12.88
N ASP A 36 0.13 32.63 -12.06
CA ASP A 36 -0.42 32.04 -10.82
C ASP A 36 -1.34 30.85 -11.11
N GLU A 37 -2.22 30.96 -12.11
CA GLU A 37 -3.08 29.85 -12.54
C GLU A 37 -2.28 28.66 -13.05
N LYS A 38 -1.24 28.92 -13.85
CA LYS A 38 -0.34 27.88 -14.38
C LYS A 38 0.43 27.19 -13.24
N ASN A 39 0.90 27.95 -12.25
CA ASN A 39 1.57 27.43 -11.07
C ASN A 39 0.62 26.57 -10.22
N LEU A 40 -0.60 27.06 -9.97
CA LEU A 40 -1.62 26.32 -9.22
C LEU A 40 -1.99 24.99 -9.90
N LYS A 41 -2.20 24.99 -11.23
CA LYS A 41 -2.42 23.75 -11.99
C LYS A 41 -1.25 22.78 -11.87
N LYS A 42 -0.01 23.29 -11.92
CA LYS A 42 1.19 22.47 -11.77
C LYS A 42 1.27 21.85 -10.37
N ASP A 43 0.94 22.60 -9.33
CA ASP A 43 0.96 22.14 -7.95
C ASP A 43 -0.14 21.11 -7.67
N LEU A 44 -1.35 21.32 -8.19
CA LEU A 44 -2.44 20.33 -8.14
C LEU A 44 -2.05 19.02 -8.82
N ASN A 45 -1.51 19.08 -10.04
CA ASN A 45 -1.05 17.88 -10.75
C ASN A 45 0.08 17.17 -10.00
N LYS A 46 1.01 17.93 -9.41
CA LYS A 46 2.09 17.38 -8.59
C LYS A 46 1.53 16.64 -7.37
N LEU A 47 0.53 17.21 -6.70
CA LEU A 47 -0.15 16.57 -5.57
C LEU A 47 -0.89 15.31 -6.01
N ILE A 48 -1.65 15.33 -7.10
CA ILE A 48 -2.34 14.14 -7.65
C ILE A 48 -1.33 13.00 -7.91
N ASN A 49 -0.16 13.33 -8.46
CA ASN A 49 0.92 12.38 -8.75
C ASN A 49 1.71 11.92 -7.50
N MET A 50 1.36 12.39 -6.29
CA MET A 50 1.90 11.90 -5.03
C MET A 50 1.09 10.72 -4.45
N PHE A 51 0.00 10.28 -5.10
CA PHE A 51 -0.76 9.14 -4.64
C PHE A 51 0.03 7.80 -4.77
N PRO A 52 0.25 7.04 -3.67
CA PRO A 52 1.01 5.79 -3.68
C PRO A 52 0.13 4.57 -4.04
N GLY A 53 -0.57 4.66 -5.18
CA GLY A 53 -1.59 3.70 -5.59
C GLY A 53 -1.10 2.44 -6.29
N SER A 54 0.20 2.35 -6.61
CA SER A 54 0.74 1.25 -7.41
C SER A 54 2.26 1.13 -7.27
N PRO A 55 2.88 0.00 -7.67
CA PRO A 55 4.34 -0.19 -7.62
C PRO A 55 5.14 0.87 -8.38
N GLN A 56 4.59 1.44 -9.44
CA GLN A 56 5.23 2.50 -10.24
C GLN A 56 5.58 3.75 -9.41
N PHE A 57 4.94 3.92 -8.24
CA PHE A 57 5.28 4.98 -7.29
C PHE A 57 6.74 4.94 -6.83
N LEU A 58 7.35 3.75 -6.76
CA LEU A 58 8.76 3.57 -6.38
C LEU A 58 9.75 3.98 -7.50
N GLY A 59 9.26 4.21 -8.72
CA GLY A 59 10.07 4.55 -9.88
C GLY A 59 10.63 3.33 -10.63
N LYS A 60 11.59 3.56 -11.53
CA LYS A 60 12.11 2.53 -12.45
C LYS A 60 13.21 1.64 -11.86
N ASN A 61 13.94 2.12 -10.85
CA ASN A 61 15.15 1.46 -10.32
C ASN A 61 14.92 0.99 -8.88
N VAL A 62 14.04 0.01 -8.70
CA VAL A 62 13.72 -0.54 -7.36
C VAL A 62 14.79 -1.52 -6.87
N GLN A 63 15.38 -2.31 -7.78
CA GLN A 63 16.42 -3.28 -7.42
C GLN A 63 17.79 -2.62 -7.35
N TYR A 64 18.55 -2.92 -6.31
CA TYR A 64 19.93 -2.49 -6.18
C TYR A 64 20.83 -3.26 -7.15
N PRO A 65 21.83 -2.59 -7.75
CA PRO A 65 22.84 -3.28 -8.55
C PRO A 65 23.46 -4.43 -7.79
N HIS A 66 23.40 -5.63 -8.34
CA HIS A 66 24.25 -6.72 -7.85
C HIS A 66 25.70 -6.37 -8.17
N PRO A 67 26.62 -6.42 -7.19
CA PRO A 67 28.02 -6.22 -7.47
C PRO A 67 28.44 -7.26 -8.53
N THR A 68 28.82 -6.78 -9.72
CA THR A 68 29.45 -7.65 -10.72
C THR A 68 30.75 -8.13 -10.08
N LYS A 69 30.97 -9.45 -10.06
CA LYS A 69 32.17 -10.09 -9.52
C LYS A 69 33.42 -9.51 -10.20
N ARG A 70 33.93 -8.39 -9.69
CA ARG A 70 35.25 -7.86 -10.06
C ARG A 70 36.26 -8.60 -9.20
N PHE A 71 37.25 -9.17 -9.87
CA PHE A 71 38.20 -10.16 -9.39
C PHE A 71 39.05 -9.80 -8.15
N PHE A 72 38.88 -8.65 -7.48
CA PHE A 72 39.76 -8.25 -6.37
C PHE A 72 39.12 -7.38 -5.27
N PHE A 73 37.79 -7.26 -5.20
CA PHE A 73 37.16 -6.59 -4.06
C PHE A 73 36.66 -7.63 -3.06
N PHE A 74 37.44 -7.85 -1.98
CA PHE A 74 36.90 -8.45 -0.76
C PHE A 74 35.68 -7.62 -0.33
N GLU A 75 34.48 -8.21 -0.37
CA GLU A 75 33.31 -7.62 0.24
C GLU A 75 33.64 -7.39 1.72
N LYS A 76 33.86 -6.13 2.09
CA LYS A 76 34.13 -5.77 3.48
C LYS A 76 32.93 -6.26 4.29
N LYS A 77 33.15 -7.07 5.32
CA LYS A 77 32.07 -7.56 6.19
C LYS A 77 31.29 -6.36 6.73
N LEU A 78 29.96 -6.40 6.69
CA LEU A 78 29.11 -5.38 7.29
C LEU A 78 29.33 -5.41 8.81
N PRO A 79 29.52 -4.25 9.48
CA PRO A 79 29.54 -4.21 10.93
C PRO A 79 28.17 -4.60 11.50
N ASP A 80 28.13 -4.99 12.77
CA ASP A 80 26.85 -5.13 13.47
C ASP A 80 26.12 -3.78 13.49
N LEU A 81 24.86 -3.80 13.09
CA LEU A 81 24.00 -2.63 12.98
C LEU A 81 23.18 -2.38 14.25
N ALA A 82 23.32 -3.20 15.30
CA ALA A 82 22.57 -3.07 16.56
C ALA A 82 22.65 -1.67 17.17
N GLU A 83 23.85 -1.12 17.33
CA GLU A 83 24.05 0.24 17.88
C GLU A 83 23.35 1.31 17.04
N TYR A 84 23.37 1.16 15.70
CA TYR A 84 22.74 2.11 14.79
C TYR A 84 21.22 2.05 14.88
N ARG A 85 20.64 0.85 15.00
CA ARG A 85 19.19 0.66 15.20
C ARG A 85 18.71 1.29 16.50
N GLU A 86 19.48 1.15 17.57
CA GLU A 86 19.19 1.79 18.84
C GLU A 86 19.30 3.32 18.72
N ALA A 87 20.38 3.82 18.11
CA ALA A 87 20.63 5.24 17.93
C ALA A 87 19.52 5.95 17.13
N VAL A 88 19.06 5.36 16.02
CA VAL A 88 17.95 5.95 15.24
C VAL A 88 16.59 5.83 15.93
N THR A 89 16.48 5.01 16.98
CA THR A 89 15.25 4.89 17.78
C THR A 89 15.19 5.92 18.90
N LYS A 90 16.35 6.38 19.39
CA LYS A 90 16.46 7.45 20.40
C LYS A 90 16.09 8.81 19.80
N LYS A 91 15.33 9.61 20.54
CA LYS A 91 14.79 10.92 20.09
C LYS A 91 15.64 12.14 20.47
N GLY A 92 16.90 11.96 20.87
CA GLY A 92 17.78 13.05 21.35
C GLY A 92 18.43 13.86 20.22
N GLN A 93 18.38 15.20 20.29
CA GLN A 93 18.92 16.09 19.24
C GLN A 93 20.45 16.09 19.13
N LEU A 94 21.18 15.99 20.25
CA LEU A 94 22.66 15.99 20.26
C LEU A 94 23.25 14.70 19.66
N GLU A 95 22.63 13.55 19.93
CA GLU A 95 23.05 12.25 19.38
C GLU A 95 22.69 12.08 17.90
N ALA A 96 21.69 12.82 17.41
CA ALA A 96 21.23 12.74 16.02
C ALA A 96 22.32 13.17 15.02
N GLY A 97 23.10 14.21 15.33
CA GLY A 97 24.18 14.69 14.46
C GLY A 97 25.30 13.64 14.28
N VAL A 98 25.72 13.00 15.38
CA VAL A 98 26.73 11.93 15.34
C VAL A 98 26.20 10.70 14.61
N THR A 99 24.97 10.31 14.88
CA THR A 99 24.30 9.17 14.23
C THR A 99 24.21 9.38 12.72
N ARG A 100 23.80 10.57 12.27
CA ARG A 100 23.75 10.94 10.85
C ARG A 100 25.12 10.79 10.17
N LEU A 101 26.19 11.31 10.79
CA LEU A 101 27.53 11.18 10.24
C LEU A 101 27.99 9.71 10.14
N LYS A 102 27.70 8.90 11.16
CA LYS A 102 28.04 7.47 11.15
C LYS A 102 27.27 6.70 10.06
N ILE A 103 25.97 6.95 9.91
CA ILE A 103 25.15 6.32 8.87
C ILE A 103 25.59 6.75 7.47
N ASN A 104 25.89 8.02 7.25
CA ASN A 104 26.39 8.50 5.95
C ASN A 104 27.73 7.86 5.56
N LYS A 105 28.62 7.62 6.55
CA LYS A 105 29.85 6.84 6.32
C LYS A 105 29.55 5.39 5.94
N LEU A 106 28.54 4.76 6.56
CA LEU A 106 28.10 3.42 6.16
C LEU A 106 27.51 3.42 4.74
N MET A 107 26.65 4.38 4.39
CA MET A 107 26.08 4.52 3.06
C MET A 107 27.16 4.65 1.98
N ALA A 108 28.20 5.45 2.24
CA ALA A 108 29.33 5.60 1.30
C ALA A 108 30.11 4.29 1.10
N LYS A 109 30.23 3.46 2.14
CA LYS A 109 30.99 2.20 2.14
C LYS A 109 30.19 1.00 1.65
N TYR A 110 28.88 0.99 1.91
CA TYR A 110 27.94 -0.11 1.67
C TYR A 110 26.76 0.38 0.82
N GLN A 111 27.07 0.95 -0.36
CA GLN A 111 26.14 1.70 -1.20
C GLN A 111 24.88 0.95 -1.64
N PHE A 112 24.87 -0.38 -1.57
CA PHE A 112 23.74 -1.22 -1.99
C PHE A 112 23.25 -2.15 -0.87
N HIS A 113 23.62 -1.88 0.39
CA HIS A 113 23.21 -2.73 1.49
C HIS A 113 21.82 -2.31 2.03
N PRO A 114 20.80 -3.17 1.96
CA PRO A 114 19.42 -2.79 2.26
C PRO A 114 19.22 -2.26 3.68
N ASP A 115 19.82 -2.89 4.70
CA ASP A 115 19.67 -2.40 6.08
C ASP A 115 20.33 -1.04 6.33
N VAL A 116 21.34 -0.66 5.54
CA VAL A 116 22.01 0.64 5.69
C VAL A 116 21.13 1.75 5.10
N HIS A 117 20.51 1.49 3.93
CA HIS A 117 19.48 2.35 3.35
C HIS A 117 18.26 2.49 4.27
N ALA A 118 17.82 1.39 4.90
CA ALA A 118 16.73 1.43 5.87
C ALA A 118 17.07 2.35 7.06
N LEU A 119 18.28 2.23 7.62
CA LEU A 119 18.74 3.12 8.70
C LEU A 119 18.83 4.59 8.27
N HIS A 120 19.31 4.85 7.05
CA HIS A 120 19.36 6.20 6.49
C HIS A 120 17.96 6.80 6.32
N ALA A 121 17.02 6.04 5.74
CA ALA A 121 15.62 6.45 5.61
C ALA A 121 14.98 6.79 6.97
N ILE A 122 15.23 5.99 8.01
CA ILE A 122 14.74 6.25 9.38
C ILE A 122 15.34 7.55 9.92
N GLN A 123 16.65 7.73 9.77
CA GLN A 123 17.35 8.92 10.24
C GLN A 123 16.79 10.20 9.57
N VAL A 124 16.65 10.19 8.24
CA VAL A 124 16.09 11.33 7.49
C VAL A 124 14.64 11.62 7.89
N PHE A 125 13.84 10.57 8.10
CA PHE A 125 12.48 10.71 8.60
C PHE A 125 12.42 11.37 9.99
N ASN A 126 13.24 10.90 10.93
CA ASN A 126 13.29 11.45 12.29
C ASN A 126 13.78 12.90 12.31
N ASP A 127 14.83 13.20 11.53
CA ASP A 127 15.35 14.57 11.35
C ASP A 127 14.25 15.50 10.81
N THR A 128 13.46 15.02 9.85
CA THR A 128 12.34 15.76 9.26
C THR A 128 11.22 16.00 10.26
N ALA A 129 10.88 14.98 11.06
CA ALA A 129 9.83 15.05 12.08
C ALA A 129 10.16 16.07 13.19
N GLN A 130 11.44 16.31 13.47
CA GLN A 130 11.91 17.29 14.45
C GLN A 130 12.11 18.70 13.87
N SER A 131 12.12 18.84 12.54
CA SER A 131 12.32 20.13 11.88
C SER A 131 11.07 21.02 11.94
N GLY A 132 11.24 22.36 11.99
CA GLY A 132 10.15 23.33 11.90
C GLY A 132 9.71 23.71 10.47
N LEU A 133 10.34 23.13 9.44
CA LEU A 133 10.17 23.57 8.04
C LEU A 133 9.00 22.86 7.34
N ASP A 134 7.78 23.38 7.45
CA ASP A 134 6.56 22.69 6.99
C ASP A 134 6.44 22.48 5.47
N GLU A 135 6.97 23.40 4.65
CA GLU A 135 6.75 23.36 3.19
C GLU A 135 7.38 22.16 2.49
N LYS A 136 8.52 21.66 2.99
CA LYS A 136 9.26 20.55 2.34
C LYS A 136 9.06 19.21 3.03
N LYS A 137 8.42 19.16 4.20
CA LYS A 137 8.25 17.94 5.01
C LYS A 137 7.65 16.79 4.23
N LEU A 138 6.53 17.02 3.52
CA LEU A 138 5.84 15.95 2.77
C LEU A 138 6.77 15.30 1.74
N ARG A 139 7.59 16.11 1.04
CA ARG A 139 8.52 15.59 0.04
C ARG A 139 9.62 14.74 0.68
N VAL A 140 10.19 15.20 1.79
CA VAL A 140 11.26 14.44 2.46
C VAL A 140 10.70 13.14 3.07
N ILE A 141 9.50 13.17 3.66
CA ILE A 141 8.82 11.95 4.14
C ILE A 141 8.57 10.99 2.97
N LYS A 142 8.14 11.48 1.80
CA LYS A 142 7.99 10.67 0.58
C LYS A 142 9.30 9.99 0.19
N GLU A 143 10.39 10.74 0.15
CA GLU A 143 11.72 10.25 -0.24
C GLU A 143 12.21 9.17 0.75
N SER A 144 12.09 9.40 2.05
CA SER A 144 12.41 8.40 3.08
C SER A 144 11.54 7.14 2.97
N MET A 145 10.25 7.30 2.67
CA MET A 145 9.34 6.16 2.45
C MET A 145 9.75 5.33 1.24
N ILE A 146 10.11 5.97 0.13
CA ILE A 146 10.57 5.29 -1.10
C ILE A 146 11.89 4.56 -0.84
N GLU A 147 12.86 5.21 -0.19
CA GLU A 147 14.15 4.60 0.14
C GLU A 147 13.97 3.37 1.05
N MET A 148 13.12 3.47 2.08
CA MET A 148 12.78 2.33 2.93
C MET A 148 12.07 1.21 2.15
N ALA A 149 11.10 1.53 1.29
CA ALA A 149 10.42 0.54 0.46
C ALA A 149 11.41 -0.18 -0.48
N ASN A 150 12.34 0.56 -1.10
CA ASN A 150 13.40 -0.02 -1.92
C ASN A 150 14.30 -0.94 -1.09
N ALA A 151 14.67 -0.56 0.14
CA ALA A 151 15.42 -1.44 1.05
C ALA A 151 14.67 -2.77 1.30
N LEU A 152 13.35 -2.73 1.53
CA LEU A 152 12.53 -3.93 1.68
C LEU A 152 12.53 -4.80 0.41
N CYS A 153 12.37 -4.19 -0.77
CA CYS A 153 12.40 -4.88 -2.07
C CYS A 153 13.74 -5.58 -2.37
N ASN A 154 14.81 -5.15 -1.69
CA ASN A 154 16.17 -5.68 -1.77
C ASN A 154 16.55 -6.56 -0.56
N ASN A 155 15.57 -7.24 0.05
CA ASN A 155 15.73 -8.19 1.17
C ASN A 155 16.03 -7.56 2.54
N GLY A 156 15.82 -6.26 2.71
CA GLY A 156 15.86 -5.60 4.03
C GLY A 156 14.63 -5.88 4.91
N THR A 157 14.09 -7.09 4.89
CA THR A 157 12.75 -7.44 5.42
C THR A 157 12.75 -7.84 6.90
N SER A 158 13.68 -7.32 7.70
CA SER A 158 13.67 -7.53 9.16
C SER A 158 12.43 -6.89 9.81
N LEU A 159 11.96 -7.43 10.95
CA LEU A 159 10.80 -6.84 11.66
C LEU A 159 11.07 -5.39 12.07
N PHE A 160 12.31 -5.04 12.41
CA PHE A 160 12.71 -3.67 12.68
C PHE A 160 12.43 -2.73 11.49
N ASN A 161 12.95 -3.06 10.30
CA ASN A 161 12.78 -2.23 9.11
C ASN A 161 11.31 -2.13 8.70
N ILE A 162 10.57 -3.24 8.77
CA ILE A 162 9.15 -3.27 8.40
C ILE A 162 8.32 -2.39 9.35
N THR A 163 8.58 -2.46 10.66
CA THR A 163 7.90 -1.63 11.65
C THR A 163 8.13 -0.14 11.36
N TRP A 164 9.36 0.23 11.02
CA TRP A 164 9.68 1.59 10.63
C TRP A 164 9.05 1.99 9.30
N PHE A 165 9.05 1.12 8.29
CA PHE A 165 8.37 1.36 7.03
C PHE A 165 6.89 1.69 7.24
N ILE A 166 6.16 0.87 8.01
CA ILE A 166 4.74 1.11 8.28
C ILE A 166 4.51 2.46 8.96
N ARG A 167 5.38 2.84 9.91
CA ARG A 167 5.30 4.14 10.58
C ARG A 167 5.52 5.30 9.62
N ILE A 168 6.55 5.22 8.76
CA ILE A 168 6.86 6.26 7.77
C ILE A 168 5.73 6.34 6.73
N TYR A 169 5.25 5.19 6.25
CA TYR A 169 4.15 5.08 5.29
C TYR A 169 2.85 5.70 5.82
N LEU A 170 2.43 5.36 7.02
CA LEU A 170 1.24 5.97 7.64
C LEU A 170 1.39 7.47 7.80
N LYS A 171 2.56 7.94 8.28
CA LYS A 171 2.81 9.38 8.42
C LYS A 171 2.78 10.11 7.08
N TYR A 172 3.27 9.47 6.02
CA TYR A 172 3.17 9.98 4.65
C TYR A 172 1.71 10.13 4.21
N LEU A 173 0.89 9.07 4.37
CA LEU A 173 -0.52 9.09 3.99
C LEU A 173 -1.30 10.17 4.74
N GLU A 174 -1.10 10.28 6.05
CA GLU A 174 -1.74 11.31 6.89
C GLU A 174 -1.37 12.72 6.41
N SER A 175 -0.07 12.98 6.22
CA SER A 175 0.42 14.29 5.78
C SER A 175 -0.06 14.65 4.37
N LEU A 176 -0.20 13.64 3.49
CA LEU A 176 -0.75 13.83 2.15
C LEU A 176 -2.25 14.11 2.20
N ASN A 177 -3.00 13.43 3.08
CA ASN A 177 -4.42 13.64 3.25
C ASN A 177 -4.72 15.08 3.72
N ASP A 178 -3.97 15.58 4.69
CA ASP A 178 -4.12 16.95 5.18
C ASP A 178 -3.90 17.97 4.04
N LYS A 179 -2.90 17.73 3.18
CA LYS A 179 -2.64 18.56 2.00
C LYS A 179 -3.77 18.47 0.97
N TYR A 180 -4.32 17.26 0.73
CA TYR A 180 -5.44 17.08 -0.20
C TYR A 180 -6.71 17.80 0.29
N VAL A 181 -7.05 17.66 1.58
CA VAL A 181 -8.20 18.35 2.20
C VAL A 181 -8.07 19.86 2.03
N HIS A 182 -6.93 20.42 2.45
CA HIS A 182 -6.71 21.86 2.40
C HIS A 182 -6.74 22.39 0.97
N GLN A 183 -6.05 21.72 0.06
CA GLN A 183 -5.98 22.14 -1.33
C GLN A 183 -7.34 22.03 -2.02
N HIS A 184 -8.07 20.93 -1.85
CA HIS A 184 -9.41 20.77 -2.41
C HIS A 184 -10.38 21.85 -1.91
N ALA A 185 -10.37 22.15 -0.60
CA ALA A 185 -11.18 23.22 -0.03
C ALA A 185 -10.91 24.58 -0.70
N SER A 186 -9.63 24.88 -0.99
CA SER A 186 -9.23 26.14 -1.64
C SER A 186 -9.55 26.20 -3.15
N THR A 187 -9.65 25.07 -3.85
CA THR A 187 -9.77 25.03 -5.33
C THR A 187 -11.12 24.55 -5.86
N SER A 188 -11.97 23.96 -5.01
CA SER A 188 -13.26 23.37 -5.42
C SER A 188 -14.22 24.36 -6.08
N LYS A 189 -14.24 25.61 -5.62
CA LYS A 189 -15.10 26.69 -6.14
C LYS A 189 -14.34 27.71 -6.99
N HIS A 190 -13.17 27.33 -7.50
CA HIS A 190 -12.33 28.24 -8.29
C HIS A 190 -13.05 28.65 -9.59
N TYR A 191 -12.93 29.91 -10.04
CA TYR A 191 -13.67 30.41 -11.22
C TYR A 191 -13.34 29.67 -12.52
N LEU A 192 -12.13 29.12 -12.65
CA LEU A 192 -11.73 28.29 -13.79
C LEU A 192 -12.18 26.83 -13.64
N ASN A 193 -12.99 26.36 -14.60
CA ASN A 193 -13.41 24.96 -14.69
C ASN A 193 -12.23 23.97 -14.73
N SER A 194 -11.15 24.31 -15.43
CA SER A 194 -9.94 23.46 -15.47
C SER A 194 -9.29 23.22 -14.11
N ILE A 195 -9.42 24.16 -13.17
CA ILE A 195 -8.93 24.00 -11.79
C ILE A 195 -9.95 23.21 -10.95
N GLN A 196 -11.25 23.44 -11.16
CA GLN A 196 -12.31 22.64 -10.52
C GLN A 196 -12.16 21.15 -10.88
N ASN A 197 -11.91 20.83 -12.15
CA ASN A 197 -11.67 19.46 -12.60
C ASN A 197 -10.48 18.81 -11.89
N LEU A 198 -9.35 19.52 -11.77
CA LEU A 198 -8.19 19.04 -11.00
C LEU A 198 -8.51 18.89 -9.51
N SER A 199 -9.31 19.80 -8.94
CA SER A 199 -9.79 19.72 -7.56
C SER A 199 -10.68 18.50 -7.33
N PHE A 200 -11.51 18.13 -8.30
CA PHE A 200 -12.33 16.93 -8.26
C PHE A 200 -11.50 15.66 -8.36
N GLU A 201 -10.52 15.61 -9.26
CA GLU A 201 -9.56 14.50 -9.33
C GLU A 201 -8.73 14.36 -8.05
N LEU A 202 -8.32 15.48 -7.43
CA LEU A 202 -7.66 15.47 -6.13
C LEU A 202 -8.56 14.86 -5.04
N HIS A 203 -9.84 15.18 -5.04
CA HIS A 203 -10.80 14.61 -4.09
C HIS A 203 -10.99 13.10 -4.28
N LYS A 204 -11.07 12.62 -5.54
CA LYS A 204 -11.05 11.17 -5.81
C LYS A 204 -9.79 10.53 -5.23
N LYS A 205 -8.61 11.13 -5.44
CA LYS A 205 -7.35 10.64 -4.84
C LYS A 205 -7.38 10.65 -3.31
N GLN A 206 -8.06 11.60 -2.69
CA GLN A 206 -8.27 11.64 -1.25
C GLN A 206 -9.12 10.46 -0.75
N ILE A 207 -10.23 10.13 -1.40
CA ILE A 207 -11.07 8.98 -1.03
C ILE A 207 -10.26 7.67 -1.17
N GLN A 208 -9.49 7.54 -2.25
CA GLN A 208 -8.57 6.41 -2.42
C GLN A 208 -7.49 6.38 -1.32
N LEU A 209 -6.98 7.54 -0.89
CA LEU A 209 -6.00 7.64 0.17
C LEU A 209 -6.54 7.19 1.54
N LEU A 210 -7.78 7.58 1.86
CA LEU A 210 -8.47 7.13 3.08
C LEU A 210 -8.59 5.61 3.13
N THR A 211 -8.83 4.96 1.98
CA THR A 211 -8.81 3.50 1.87
C THR A 211 -7.46 2.92 2.28
N LEU A 212 -6.34 3.52 1.88
CA LEU A 212 -4.99 3.06 2.23
C LEU A 212 -4.67 3.25 3.72
N ILE A 213 -5.20 4.29 4.36
CA ILE A 213 -4.99 4.57 5.79
C ILE A 213 -5.58 3.45 6.68
N THR A 214 -6.62 2.75 6.21
CA THR A 214 -7.23 1.62 6.95
C THR A 214 -6.26 0.47 7.27
N VAL A 215 -5.06 0.45 6.65
CA VAL A 215 -4.00 -0.49 7.02
C VAL A 215 -3.59 -0.35 8.50
N ARG A 216 -3.73 0.85 9.09
CA ARG A 216 -3.48 1.10 10.51
C ARG A 216 -4.31 0.19 11.43
N ASP A 217 -5.53 -0.13 11.02
CA ASP A 217 -6.45 -0.96 11.80
C ASP A 217 -6.13 -2.46 11.67
N LYS A 218 -5.12 -2.81 10.86
CA LYS A 218 -4.68 -4.18 10.56
C LYS A 218 -3.25 -4.46 11.02
N LEU A 219 -2.74 -3.66 11.97
CA LEU A 219 -1.39 -3.82 12.51
C LEU A 219 -1.28 -4.83 13.66
N SER A 220 -2.40 -5.40 14.14
CA SER A 220 -2.39 -6.34 15.27
C SER A 220 -1.44 -7.53 15.07
N GLY A 221 -1.40 -8.09 13.86
CA GLY A 221 -0.47 -9.17 13.52
C GLY A 221 1.00 -8.75 13.61
N LEU A 222 1.35 -7.55 13.11
CA LEU A 222 2.71 -7.02 13.22
C LEU A 222 3.09 -6.72 14.69
N THR A 223 2.15 -6.18 15.47
CA THR A 223 2.35 -5.94 16.91
C THR A 223 2.63 -7.26 17.64
N LEU A 224 1.87 -8.31 17.34
CA LEU A 224 2.06 -9.63 17.95
C LEU A 224 3.42 -10.25 17.55
N LEU A 225 3.81 -10.15 16.27
CA LEU A 225 5.13 -10.58 15.82
C LEU A 225 6.24 -9.83 16.56
N ASN A 226 6.13 -8.51 16.66
CA ASN A 226 7.12 -7.69 17.36
C ASN A 226 7.23 -8.05 18.84
N GLN A 227 6.12 -8.35 19.52
CA GLN A 227 6.12 -8.74 20.93
C GLN A 227 6.74 -10.12 21.14
N GLN A 228 6.38 -11.11 20.32
CA GLN A 228 6.82 -12.50 20.51
C GLN A 228 8.23 -12.77 19.97
N LEU A 229 8.65 -12.03 18.94
CA LEU A 229 9.93 -12.23 18.27
C LEU A 229 10.92 -11.10 18.59
N GLN A 230 10.63 -10.25 19.58
CA GLN A 230 11.59 -9.26 20.07
C GLN A 230 12.85 -9.95 20.57
N GLY A 231 14.02 -9.41 20.20
CA GLY A 231 15.31 -10.00 20.60
C GLY A 231 15.72 -11.27 19.84
N THR A 232 14.84 -11.82 19.00
CA THR A 232 15.18 -12.95 18.12
C THR A 232 15.87 -12.48 16.83
N PRO A 233 16.51 -13.39 16.07
CA PRO A 233 17.09 -13.07 14.76
C PRO A 233 16.10 -12.45 13.76
N PHE A 234 14.80 -12.76 13.83
CA PHE A 234 13.77 -12.14 12.98
C PHE A 234 13.69 -10.61 13.12
N PHE A 235 14.07 -10.09 14.29
CA PHE A 235 14.06 -8.66 14.52
C PHE A 235 15.19 -7.93 13.78
N LYS A 236 16.33 -8.60 13.63
CA LYS A 236 17.57 -8.01 13.13
C LYS A 236 17.88 -8.41 11.68
N GLU A 237 17.36 -9.54 11.22
CA GLU A 237 17.71 -10.12 9.93
C GLU A 237 16.45 -10.39 9.10
N GLY A 238 16.55 -10.12 7.80
CA GLY A 238 15.55 -10.58 6.84
C GLY A 238 15.57 -12.10 6.70
N LEU A 239 14.50 -12.64 6.12
CA LEU A 239 14.42 -14.05 5.73
C LEU A 239 15.08 -14.26 4.37
N LYS A 240 15.98 -15.24 4.28
CA LYS A 240 16.61 -15.59 3.02
C LYS A 240 15.68 -16.50 2.20
N PRO A 241 15.74 -16.47 0.86
CA PRO A 241 14.92 -17.35 0.03
C PRO A 241 15.08 -18.84 0.34
N ASN A 242 16.28 -19.27 0.74
CA ASN A 242 16.51 -20.67 1.12
C ASN A 242 15.81 -21.03 2.43
N ASP A 243 15.80 -20.13 3.42
CA ASP A 243 15.07 -20.33 4.68
C ASP A 243 13.59 -20.61 4.41
N ILE A 244 12.98 -19.91 3.43
CA ILE A 244 11.58 -20.08 3.05
C ILE A 244 11.34 -21.47 2.44
N LYS A 245 12.20 -21.88 1.50
CA LYS A 245 12.07 -23.16 0.80
C LYS A 245 12.24 -24.34 1.75
N GLU A 246 13.25 -24.29 2.61
CA GLU A 246 13.51 -25.34 3.60
C GLU A 246 12.42 -25.40 4.66
N ALA A 247 11.89 -24.25 5.10
CA ALA A 247 10.73 -24.21 5.99
C ALA A 247 9.49 -24.84 5.34
N ALA A 248 9.28 -24.65 4.03
CA ALA A 248 8.14 -25.22 3.31
C ALA A 248 8.23 -26.75 3.26
N LEU A 249 9.42 -27.29 3.02
CA LEU A 249 9.69 -28.73 3.05
C LEU A 249 9.46 -29.31 4.45
N ALA A 250 9.94 -28.63 5.50
CA ALA A 250 9.71 -29.04 6.88
C ALA A 250 8.21 -29.08 7.23
N ILE A 251 7.42 -28.08 6.82
CA ILE A 251 5.95 -28.08 7.01
C ILE A 251 5.29 -29.24 6.27
N MET A 252 5.71 -29.53 5.04
CA MET A 252 5.19 -30.66 4.27
C MET A 252 5.48 -32.01 4.97
N GLN A 253 6.62 -32.11 5.66
CA GLN A 253 7.04 -33.30 6.40
C GLN A 253 6.48 -33.37 7.83
N GLU A 254 5.55 -32.46 8.20
CA GLU A 254 5.01 -32.33 9.55
C GLU A 254 6.06 -32.01 10.64
N GLU A 255 7.23 -31.51 10.23
CA GLU A 255 8.35 -31.10 11.10
C GLU A 255 8.33 -29.58 11.36
N GLU A 256 7.18 -29.00 11.70
CA GLU A 256 7.03 -27.54 11.85
C GLU A 256 7.99 -26.92 12.90
N GLY A 257 8.42 -27.72 13.89
CA GLY A 257 9.37 -27.31 14.93
C GLY A 257 10.83 -27.30 14.50
N LYS A 258 11.17 -27.83 13.31
CA LYS A 258 12.54 -27.92 12.81
C LYS A 258 13.20 -26.55 12.74
N ILE A 259 14.42 -26.46 13.25
CA ILE A 259 15.27 -25.27 13.12
C ILE A 259 15.84 -25.26 11.71
N ILE A 260 15.54 -24.21 10.96
CA ILE A 260 15.98 -24.04 9.56
C ILE A 260 17.24 -23.18 9.51
N SER A 261 17.26 -22.10 10.30
CA SER A 261 18.43 -21.24 10.49
C SER A 261 18.52 -20.79 11.94
N GLU A 262 19.63 -20.16 12.31
CA GLU A 262 19.92 -19.75 13.69
C GLU A 262 18.72 -19.03 14.32
N GLY A 263 18.13 -19.64 15.35
CA GLY A 263 16.97 -19.12 16.08
C GLY A 263 15.65 -19.04 15.28
N LYS A 264 15.55 -19.64 14.09
CA LYS A 264 14.36 -19.59 13.22
C LYS A 264 13.83 -21.00 12.93
N THR A 265 12.66 -21.33 13.47
CA THR A 265 11.96 -22.59 13.16
C THR A 265 11.07 -22.45 11.93
N ALA A 266 10.75 -23.56 11.27
CA ALA A 266 9.87 -23.57 10.09
C ALA A 266 8.50 -22.90 10.37
N LYS A 267 7.89 -23.21 11.52
CA LYS A 267 6.65 -22.59 11.99
C LYS A 267 6.74 -21.07 12.09
N HIS A 268 7.78 -20.55 12.73
CA HIS A 268 7.94 -19.10 12.91
C HIS A 268 8.26 -18.40 11.60
N ILE A 269 9.04 -19.03 10.71
CA ILE A 269 9.31 -18.51 9.36
C ILE A 269 7.99 -18.30 8.60
N PHE A 270 7.11 -19.30 8.56
CA PHE A 270 5.83 -19.17 7.87
C PHE A 270 4.87 -18.21 8.54
N TRP A 271 4.83 -18.19 9.87
CA TRP A 271 4.02 -17.23 10.61
C TRP A 271 4.42 -15.78 10.28
N VAL A 272 5.72 -15.49 10.25
CA VAL A 272 6.28 -14.18 9.85
C VAL A 272 5.93 -13.88 8.39
N ILE A 273 6.23 -14.79 7.45
CA ILE A 273 6.01 -14.57 6.01
C ILE A 273 4.54 -14.27 5.72
N ILE A 274 3.62 -15.10 6.18
CA ILE A 274 2.20 -14.94 5.87
C ILE A 274 1.64 -13.67 6.50
N THR A 275 1.99 -13.39 7.76
CA THR A 275 1.51 -12.19 8.47
C THR A 275 2.01 -10.92 7.78
N LEU A 276 3.29 -10.86 7.41
CA LEU A 276 3.87 -9.71 6.73
C LEU A 276 3.31 -9.55 5.32
N ASN A 277 3.15 -10.63 4.55
CA ASN A 277 2.61 -10.56 3.21
C ASN A 277 1.12 -10.19 3.19
N LEU A 278 0.32 -10.61 4.17
CA LEU A 278 -1.06 -10.13 4.35
C LEU A 278 -1.12 -8.63 4.60
N LEU A 279 -0.14 -8.09 5.34
CA LEU A 279 -0.01 -6.65 5.57
C LEU A 279 0.43 -5.92 4.29
N PHE A 280 1.46 -6.43 3.61
CA PHE A 280 1.98 -5.84 2.37
C PHE A 280 0.96 -5.88 1.22
N ALA A 281 0.11 -6.90 1.16
CA ALA A 281 -0.97 -6.98 0.19
C ALA A 281 -2.01 -5.84 0.30
N LYS A 282 -2.00 -5.09 1.41
CA LYS A 282 -2.82 -3.87 1.62
C LYS A 282 -2.11 -2.59 1.21
N ILE A 283 -0.84 -2.67 0.80
CA ILE A 283 0.02 -1.54 0.50
C ILE A 283 0.43 -1.66 -0.98
N PRO A 284 -0.22 -0.93 -1.90
CA PRO A 284 -0.06 -1.14 -3.34
C PRO A 284 1.37 -1.01 -3.85
N ILE A 285 2.16 -0.12 -3.25
CA ILE A 285 3.57 0.08 -3.62
C ILE A 285 4.44 -1.16 -3.34
N LEU A 286 3.99 -2.09 -2.50
CA LEU A 286 4.70 -3.33 -2.15
C LEU A 286 4.17 -4.57 -2.90
N LYS A 287 3.25 -4.42 -3.85
CA LYS A 287 2.63 -5.56 -4.56
C LYS A 287 3.65 -6.51 -5.19
N GLU A 288 4.70 -5.96 -5.81
CA GLU A 288 5.78 -6.75 -6.43
C GLU A 288 6.62 -7.48 -5.38
N LEU A 289 6.86 -6.89 -4.21
CA LEU A 289 7.55 -7.56 -3.09
C LEU A 289 6.71 -8.75 -2.62
N THR A 290 5.41 -8.57 -2.42
CA THR A 290 4.50 -9.65 -2.05
C THR A 290 4.56 -10.79 -3.05
N GLN A 291 4.47 -10.50 -4.35
CA GLN A 291 4.57 -11.51 -5.41
C GLN A 291 5.92 -12.23 -5.42
N LYS A 292 7.03 -11.48 -5.28
CA LYS A 292 8.39 -12.02 -5.20
C LYS A 292 8.53 -12.98 -4.01
N THR A 293 8.05 -12.60 -2.83
CA THR A 293 8.12 -13.47 -1.64
C THR A 293 7.23 -14.70 -1.79
N LEU A 294 5.98 -14.57 -2.27
CA LEU A 294 5.09 -15.72 -2.49
C LEU A 294 5.62 -16.70 -3.55
N SER A 295 6.36 -16.22 -4.55
CA SER A 295 6.99 -17.08 -5.56
C SER A 295 8.08 -18.00 -4.98
N GLN A 296 8.62 -17.66 -3.81
CA GLN A 296 9.61 -18.47 -3.10
C GLN A 296 8.96 -19.59 -2.27
N VAL A 297 7.65 -19.51 -2.01
CA VAL A 297 6.88 -20.55 -1.31
C VAL A 297 6.42 -21.58 -2.35
N PRO A 298 6.96 -22.82 -2.33
CA PRO A 298 6.58 -23.85 -3.27
C PRO A 298 5.17 -24.40 -2.97
N ASP A 299 4.45 -24.81 -4.01
CA ASP A 299 3.09 -25.38 -3.92
C ASP A 299 3.15 -26.89 -3.59
N LEU A 300 3.71 -27.22 -2.43
CA LEU A 300 3.98 -28.61 -2.03
C LEU A 300 2.80 -29.32 -1.39
N ASN A 301 1.92 -28.58 -0.71
CA ASN A 301 0.74 -29.13 -0.06
C ASN A 301 -0.42 -28.13 -0.08
N ARG A 302 -1.63 -28.62 0.25
CA ARG A 302 -2.85 -27.82 0.27
C ARG A 302 -2.73 -26.59 1.17
N ASP A 303 -2.12 -26.74 2.34
CA ASP A 303 -2.00 -25.66 3.33
C ASP A 303 -1.17 -24.48 2.80
N LEU A 304 -0.03 -24.76 2.19
CA LEU A 304 0.84 -23.75 1.57
C LEU A 304 0.14 -23.05 0.41
N ILE A 305 -0.56 -23.82 -0.44
CA ILE A 305 -1.36 -23.29 -1.54
C ILE A 305 -2.43 -22.33 -1.03
N LEU A 306 -3.19 -22.73 -0.01
CA LEU A 306 -4.26 -21.91 0.56
C LEU A 306 -3.74 -20.66 1.27
N GLN A 307 -2.61 -20.75 1.98
CA GLN A 307 -1.97 -19.58 2.59
C GLN A 307 -1.51 -18.56 1.53
N LYS A 308 -0.89 -19.02 0.43
CA LYS A 308 -0.56 -18.15 -0.72
C LYS A 308 -1.82 -17.57 -1.34
N ALA A 309 -2.86 -18.39 -1.49
CA ALA A 309 -4.13 -17.97 -2.06
C ALA A 309 -4.78 -16.86 -1.23
N MET A 310 -4.79 -16.98 0.11
CA MET A 310 -5.28 -15.97 1.04
C MET A 310 -4.56 -14.62 0.89
N VAL A 311 -3.22 -14.62 0.79
CA VAL A 311 -2.46 -13.38 0.53
C VAL A 311 -2.83 -12.78 -0.83
N ASN A 312 -2.92 -13.62 -1.86
CA ASN A 312 -3.30 -13.15 -3.20
C ASN A 312 -4.72 -12.58 -3.22
N THR A 313 -5.69 -13.23 -2.59
CA THR A 313 -7.06 -12.73 -2.42
C THR A 313 -7.08 -11.35 -1.76
N MET A 314 -6.17 -11.10 -0.79
CA MET A 314 -6.02 -9.77 -0.21
C MET A 314 -5.54 -8.71 -1.22
N ASN A 315 -4.63 -9.05 -2.15
CA ASN A 315 -4.23 -8.15 -3.24
C ASN A 315 -5.44 -7.78 -4.13
N PHE A 316 -6.26 -8.75 -4.51
CA PHE A 316 -7.48 -8.51 -5.31
C PHE A 316 -8.46 -7.61 -4.56
N LEU A 317 -8.65 -7.84 -3.26
CA LEU A 317 -9.49 -7.00 -2.42
C LEU A 317 -8.97 -5.56 -2.34
N THR A 318 -7.65 -5.36 -2.21
CA THR A 318 -7.04 -4.03 -2.24
C THR A 318 -7.26 -3.34 -3.59
N ASP A 319 -7.06 -4.05 -4.71
CA ASP A 319 -7.29 -3.53 -6.06
C ASP A 319 -8.77 -3.11 -6.23
N PHE A 320 -9.72 -3.93 -5.77
CA PHE A 320 -11.14 -3.61 -5.78
C PHE A 320 -11.44 -2.33 -5.00
N ARG A 321 -10.97 -2.22 -3.75
CA ARG A 321 -11.26 -1.04 -2.91
C ARG A 321 -10.72 0.24 -3.51
N ILE A 322 -9.53 0.20 -4.13
CA ILE A 322 -8.93 1.36 -4.80
C ILE A 322 -9.73 1.74 -6.05
N ALA A 323 -10.18 0.75 -6.84
CA ALA A 323 -11.02 0.99 -8.01
C ALA A 323 -12.38 1.57 -7.61
N TYR A 324 -13.05 0.98 -6.62
CA TYR A 324 -14.32 1.46 -6.09
C TYR A 324 -14.21 2.90 -5.55
N ALA A 325 -13.19 3.17 -4.73
CA ALA A 325 -12.90 4.51 -4.21
C ALA A 325 -12.54 5.56 -5.29
N SER A 326 -12.17 5.13 -6.49
CA SER A 326 -11.89 6.04 -7.61
C SER A 326 -13.14 6.52 -8.35
N GLY A 327 -14.28 5.87 -8.12
CA GLY A 327 -15.51 6.08 -8.89
C GLY A 327 -15.48 5.43 -10.29
N ASP A 328 -14.47 4.61 -10.60
CA ASP A 328 -14.45 3.80 -11.83
C ASP A 328 -15.30 2.54 -11.62
N GLU A 329 -16.62 2.69 -11.81
CA GLU A 329 -17.60 1.61 -11.63
C GLU A 329 -17.28 0.39 -12.49
N LYS A 330 -16.83 0.59 -13.73
CA LYS A 330 -16.49 -0.50 -14.65
C LYS A 330 -15.31 -1.32 -14.12
N LEU A 331 -14.23 -0.63 -13.75
CA LEU A 331 -13.06 -1.31 -13.19
C LEU A 331 -13.39 -1.98 -11.84
N ALA A 332 -14.16 -1.30 -10.97
CA ALA A 332 -14.58 -1.84 -9.69
C ALA A 332 -15.43 -3.11 -9.87
N LYS A 333 -16.38 -3.11 -10.82
CA LYS A 333 -17.20 -4.28 -11.16
C LYS A 333 -16.33 -5.44 -11.62
N THR A 334 -15.39 -5.20 -12.56
CA THR A 334 -14.44 -6.23 -13.01
C THR A 334 -13.64 -6.81 -11.85
N LYS A 335 -13.08 -5.97 -10.97
CA LYS A 335 -12.32 -6.44 -9.80
C LYS A 335 -13.16 -7.21 -8.79
N ALA A 336 -14.42 -6.84 -8.60
CA ALA A 336 -15.34 -7.59 -7.76
C ALA A 336 -15.66 -8.97 -8.35
N SER A 337 -15.94 -9.05 -9.66
CA SER A 337 -16.17 -10.32 -10.36
C SER A 337 -14.95 -11.24 -10.31
N ASP A 338 -13.76 -10.70 -10.59
CA ASP A 338 -12.50 -11.46 -10.54
C ASP A 338 -12.27 -12.05 -9.13
N LEU A 339 -12.49 -11.25 -8.08
CA LEU A 339 -12.35 -11.70 -6.70
C LEU A 339 -13.38 -12.79 -6.35
N PHE A 340 -14.65 -12.61 -6.73
CA PHE A 340 -15.69 -13.59 -6.48
C PHE A 340 -15.42 -14.92 -7.20
N ALA A 341 -15.05 -14.86 -8.48
CA ALA A 341 -14.71 -16.03 -9.28
C ALA A 341 -13.51 -16.79 -8.68
N ARG A 342 -12.46 -16.05 -8.32
CA ARG A 342 -11.26 -16.61 -7.67
C ARG A 342 -11.59 -17.33 -6.37
N CYS A 343 -12.42 -16.74 -5.50
CA CYS A 343 -12.82 -17.39 -4.26
C CYS A 343 -13.57 -18.70 -4.53
N ASN A 344 -14.51 -18.72 -5.48
CA ASN A 344 -15.22 -19.95 -5.86
C ASN A 344 -14.28 -21.01 -6.45
N GLU A 345 -13.30 -20.61 -7.26
CA GLU A 345 -12.29 -21.52 -7.82
C GLU A 345 -11.48 -22.20 -6.70
N ILE A 346 -10.97 -21.43 -5.73
CA ILE A 346 -10.23 -21.97 -4.59
C ILE A 346 -11.12 -22.94 -3.79
N ILE A 347 -12.38 -22.59 -3.58
CA ILE A 347 -13.33 -23.42 -2.85
C ILE A 347 -13.53 -24.76 -3.56
N ASN A 348 -13.84 -24.72 -4.85
CA ASN A 348 -14.12 -25.93 -5.63
C ASN A 348 -12.88 -26.82 -5.78
N GLN A 349 -11.69 -26.24 -5.99
CA GLN A 349 -10.47 -27.02 -6.21
C GLN A 349 -9.90 -27.65 -4.93
N TYR A 350 -10.02 -26.97 -3.77
CA TYR A 350 -9.26 -27.37 -2.57
C TYR A 350 -10.12 -27.60 -1.33
N LEU A 351 -11.36 -27.09 -1.29
CA LEU A 351 -12.14 -27.00 -0.05
C LEU A 351 -13.55 -27.60 -0.15
N GLU A 352 -13.98 -28.09 -1.31
CA GLU A 352 -15.38 -28.48 -1.55
C GLU A 352 -15.90 -29.50 -0.53
N TYR A 353 -15.06 -30.43 -0.07
CA TYR A 353 -15.42 -31.49 0.89
C TYR A 353 -14.57 -31.50 2.17
N SER A 354 -13.70 -30.50 2.35
CA SER A 354 -12.79 -30.42 3.50
C SER A 354 -13.50 -29.95 4.77
N ILE A 355 -13.03 -30.43 5.93
CA ILE A 355 -13.30 -29.79 7.23
C ILE A 355 -12.44 -28.53 7.32
N LEU A 356 -13.02 -27.42 7.76
CA LEU A 356 -12.42 -26.09 7.73
C LEU A 356 -12.03 -25.67 9.16
N ASN A 357 -10.78 -25.93 9.51
CA ASN A 357 -10.25 -25.74 10.86
C ASN A 357 -9.31 -24.54 10.96
N LYS A 358 -8.75 -24.11 9.82
CA LYS A 358 -7.72 -23.08 9.77
C LYS A 358 -8.24 -21.80 9.11
N PRO A 359 -7.75 -20.61 9.50
CA PRO A 359 -8.26 -19.34 8.97
C PRO A 359 -8.23 -19.21 7.44
N TYR A 360 -7.18 -19.71 6.80
CA TYR A 360 -7.02 -19.67 5.33
C TYR A 360 -7.93 -20.64 4.58
N GLU A 361 -8.54 -21.62 5.26
CA GLU A 361 -9.56 -22.51 4.67
C GLU A 361 -10.94 -21.83 4.67
N ILE A 362 -11.16 -20.90 5.61
CA ILE A 362 -12.42 -20.16 5.75
C ILE A 362 -12.41 -18.88 4.90
N ASP A 363 -11.24 -18.23 4.75
CA ASP A 363 -11.11 -16.93 4.09
C ASP A 363 -11.82 -16.85 2.71
N PRO A 364 -11.69 -17.82 1.79
CA PRO A 364 -12.38 -17.74 0.49
C PRO A 364 -13.91 -17.65 0.60
N PHE A 365 -14.53 -18.35 1.56
CA PHE A 365 -15.97 -18.34 1.78
C PHE A 365 -16.43 -16.96 2.26
N LEU A 366 -15.74 -16.42 3.28
CA LEU A 366 -16.06 -15.10 3.83
C LEU A 366 -15.79 -13.98 2.83
N LYS A 367 -14.72 -14.09 2.02
CA LYS A 367 -14.39 -13.09 1.00
C LYS A 367 -15.33 -13.10 -0.18
N ALA A 368 -15.82 -14.26 -0.61
CA ALA A 368 -16.87 -14.35 -1.63
C ALA A 368 -18.14 -13.63 -1.16
N ALA A 369 -18.61 -13.88 0.05
CA ALA A 369 -19.78 -13.19 0.59
C ALA A 369 -19.55 -11.69 0.80
N TRP A 370 -18.40 -11.32 1.37
CA TRP A 370 -18.05 -9.92 1.60
C TRP A 370 -18.02 -9.12 0.29
N ILE A 371 -17.41 -9.65 -0.78
CA ILE A 371 -17.35 -8.88 -2.02
C ILE A 371 -18.73 -8.70 -2.63
N VAL A 372 -19.62 -9.69 -2.58
CA VAL A 372 -20.99 -9.58 -3.08
C VAL A 372 -21.77 -8.49 -2.34
N LYS A 373 -21.66 -8.45 -1.01
CA LYS A 373 -22.28 -7.40 -0.20
C LYS A 373 -21.81 -6.01 -0.63
N GLU A 374 -20.49 -5.82 -0.70
CA GLU A 374 -19.88 -4.50 -0.87
C GLU A 374 -19.96 -3.98 -2.31
N SER A 375 -20.13 -4.88 -3.28
CA SER A 375 -20.21 -4.53 -4.69
C SER A 375 -21.64 -4.55 -5.24
N ARG A 376 -22.66 -4.74 -4.40
CA ARG A 376 -24.07 -4.93 -4.83
C ARG A 376 -24.57 -3.86 -5.81
N GLU A 377 -24.16 -2.61 -5.61
CA GLU A 377 -24.60 -1.47 -6.43
C GLU A 377 -23.95 -1.44 -7.83
N LEU A 378 -22.93 -2.27 -8.07
CA LEU A 378 -22.20 -2.36 -9.34
C LEU A 378 -22.79 -3.41 -10.30
N PHE A 379 -23.67 -4.29 -9.81
CA PHE A 379 -24.20 -5.42 -10.56
C PHE A 379 -25.66 -5.24 -10.90
N LEU A 380 -26.05 -5.73 -12.09
CA LEU A 380 -27.46 -5.85 -12.42
C LEU A 380 -28.08 -7.00 -11.63
N GLU A 381 -29.39 -6.95 -11.41
CA GLU A 381 -30.13 -7.98 -10.67
C GLU A 381 -29.86 -9.41 -11.19
N LEU A 382 -29.82 -9.59 -12.52
CA LEU A 382 -29.56 -10.89 -13.16
C LEU A 382 -28.17 -11.47 -12.81
N GLU A 383 -27.19 -10.62 -12.50
CA GLU A 383 -25.85 -11.01 -12.09
C GLU A 383 -25.77 -11.15 -10.56
N LEU A 384 -26.39 -10.22 -9.84
CA LEU A 384 -26.30 -10.11 -8.39
C LEU A 384 -27.05 -11.22 -7.66
N LYS A 385 -28.26 -11.57 -8.13
CA LYS A 385 -29.11 -12.61 -7.51
C LYS A 385 -28.39 -13.96 -7.37
N PRO A 386 -27.79 -14.55 -8.43
CA PRO A 386 -27.06 -15.81 -8.29
C PRO A 386 -25.81 -15.68 -7.40
N MET A 387 -25.13 -14.52 -7.42
CA MET A 387 -23.98 -14.26 -6.54
C MET A 387 -24.38 -14.24 -5.06
N ILE A 388 -25.52 -13.63 -4.72
CA ILE A 388 -26.08 -13.60 -3.36
C ILE A 388 -26.48 -15.01 -2.91
N ILE A 389 -27.23 -15.76 -3.73
CA ILE A 389 -27.66 -17.12 -3.40
C ILE A 389 -26.45 -18.02 -3.16
N ARG A 390 -25.45 -17.97 -4.06
CA ARG A 390 -24.21 -18.73 -3.89
C ARG A 390 -23.49 -18.35 -2.61
N SER A 391 -23.36 -17.07 -2.31
CA SER A 391 -22.68 -16.58 -1.11
C SER A 391 -23.37 -17.04 0.18
N ILE A 392 -24.70 -16.97 0.24
CA ILE A 392 -25.48 -17.50 1.38
C ILE A 392 -25.20 -19.00 1.58
N ASN A 393 -25.20 -19.79 0.51
CA ASN A 393 -24.88 -21.21 0.57
C ASN A 393 -23.45 -21.47 1.07
N LEU A 394 -22.49 -20.64 0.64
CA LEU A 394 -21.10 -20.72 1.12
C LEU A 394 -20.99 -20.40 2.62
N LEU A 395 -21.74 -19.41 3.11
CA LEU A 395 -21.76 -19.07 4.54
C LEU A 395 -22.40 -20.16 5.38
N ASN A 396 -23.45 -20.82 4.88
CA ASN A 396 -24.07 -21.97 5.54
C ASN A 396 -23.09 -23.14 5.73
N ILE A 397 -22.12 -23.33 4.83
CA ILE A 397 -21.04 -24.32 5.01
C ILE A 397 -20.15 -23.95 6.19
N VAL A 398 -19.79 -22.66 6.32
CA VAL A 398 -18.94 -22.15 7.41
C VAL A 398 -19.67 -22.19 8.76
N MET A 399 -20.97 -21.90 8.78
CA MET A 399 -21.80 -21.95 9.99
C MET A 399 -22.20 -23.39 10.38
N GLY A 400 -22.13 -24.33 9.44
CA GLY A 400 -22.47 -25.73 9.65
C GLY A 400 -21.35 -26.55 10.27
N LYS A 401 -21.53 -27.88 10.33
CA LYS A 401 -20.61 -28.83 10.96
C LYS A 401 -19.18 -28.82 10.40
N ARG A 402 -18.99 -28.28 9.19
CA ARG A 402 -17.70 -28.22 8.51
C ARG A 402 -16.82 -27.06 8.96
N GLY A 403 -17.40 -25.96 9.43
CA GLY A 403 -16.65 -24.83 9.96
C GLY A 403 -16.34 -25.02 11.43
N GLN A 404 -15.06 -25.17 11.77
CA GLN A 404 -14.61 -25.36 13.16
C GLN A 404 -13.51 -24.35 13.55
N ALA A 405 -13.13 -23.46 12.63
CA ALA A 405 -12.18 -22.40 12.92
C ALA A 405 -12.74 -21.41 13.96
N LYS A 406 -11.94 -21.06 14.96
CA LYS A 406 -12.37 -20.15 16.02
C LYS A 406 -12.77 -18.77 15.46
N GLY A 407 -13.97 -18.30 15.83
CA GLY A 407 -14.47 -16.98 15.43
C GLY A 407 -15.03 -16.90 14.01
N SER A 408 -15.03 -17.99 13.24
CA SER A 408 -15.57 -17.99 11.87
C SER A 408 -17.09 -17.97 11.83
N TYR A 409 -17.74 -18.59 12.80
CA TYR A 409 -19.20 -18.66 12.88
C TYR A 409 -19.80 -17.26 13.00
N GLU A 410 -19.29 -16.44 13.93
CA GLU A 410 -19.81 -15.10 14.18
C GLU A 410 -19.63 -14.20 12.95
N GLN A 411 -18.48 -14.27 12.28
CA GLN A 411 -18.24 -13.52 11.05
C GLN A 411 -19.15 -13.97 9.91
N ALA A 412 -19.35 -15.28 9.76
CA ALA A 412 -20.23 -15.83 8.74
C ALA A 412 -21.70 -15.46 8.99
N SER A 413 -22.15 -15.52 10.24
CA SER A 413 -23.51 -15.17 10.64
C SER A 413 -23.83 -13.71 10.31
N VAL A 414 -22.94 -12.77 10.65
CA VAL A 414 -23.14 -11.35 10.34
C VAL A 414 -23.27 -11.13 8.83
N LEU A 415 -22.37 -11.71 8.02
CA LEU A 415 -22.45 -11.60 6.56
C LEU A 415 -23.70 -12.28 5.99
N HIS A 416 -24.14 -13.39 6.61
CA HIS A 416 -25.31 -14.13 6.18
C HIS A 416 -26.57 -13.29 6.37
N ASP A 417 -26.71 -12.65 7.53
CA ASP A 417 -27.84 -11.78 7.86
C ASP A 417 -27.89 -10.56 6.93
N GLU A 418 -26.72 -9.94 6.67
CA GLU A 418 -26.62 -8.81 5.75
C GLU A 418 -27.00 -9.18 4.31
N LEU A 419 -26.54 -10.33 3.80
CA LEU A 419 -26.92 -10.79 2.45
C LEU A 419 -28.39 -11.20 2.38
N THR A 420 -28.94 -11.76 3.46
CA THR A 420 -30.36 -12.10 3.55
C THR A 420 -31.23 -10.84 3.56
N ALA A 421 -30.82 -9.79 4.27
CA ALA A 421 -31.49 -8.50 4.24
C ALA A 421 -31.51 -7.91 2.83
N ILE A 422 -30.39 -7.95 2.09
CA ILE A 422 -30.34 -7.51 0.69
C ILE A 422 -31.30 -8.33 -0.18
N LYS A 423 -31.33 -9.65 -0.01
CA LYS A 423 -32.24 -10.53 -0.74
C LYS A 423 -33.71 -10.16 -0.50
N LEU A 424 -34.07 -9.80 0.73
CA LEU A 424 -35.42 -9.37 1.12
C LEU A 424 -35.76 -7.98 0.56
N GLU A 425 -34.84 -7.02 0.67
CA GLU A 425 -34.99 -5.66 0.12
C GLU A 425 -35.28 -5.67 -1.39
N GLN A 426 -34.67 -6.61 -2.12
CA GLN A 426 -34.85 -6.78 -3.57
C GLN A 426 -36.07 -7.64 -3.94
N GLY A 427 -36.84 -8.14 -2.96
CA GLY A 427 -38.02 -8.97 -3.22
C GLY A 427 -37.70 -10.35 -3.78
N TRP A 428 -36.49 -10.87 -3.54
CA TRP A 428 -36.07 -12.21 -4.02
C TRP A 428 -36.42 -13.34 -3.07
N SER A 429 -37.28 -13.08 -2.11
CA SER A 429 -37.97 -14.10 -1.32
C SER A 429 -39.01 -14.79 -2.22
N GLU A 430 -38.66 -16.01 -2.64
CA GLU A 430 -39.51 -17.02 -3.32
C GLU A 430 -39.49 -17.03 -4.86
N PHE A 431 -38.70 -17.96 -5.41
CA PHE A 431 -39.16 -19.15 -6.15
C PHE A 431 -38.21 -20.31 -5.86
#